data_AF-A0A937GVX1-F1
#
_entry.id   AF-A0A937GVX1-F1
#
_cell.length_a   1.000
_cell.length_b   1.000
_cell.length_c   1.000
_cell.angle_alpha   90.00
_cell.angle_beta   90.00
_cell.angle_gamma   90.00
#
_symmetry.space_group_name_H-M   'P 1'
#
loop_
_entity.id
_entity.type
_entity.pdbx_description
1 polymer ?
#
loop_
_entity_poly.entity_id
_entity_poly.type
_entity_poly.pdbx_seq_one_letter_code
_entity_poly.pdbx_strand_id
1 'polypeptide(L)'
;GLHSQNDRRAHELAMEMQACRIIVNQAHCFATGGSFDNGLPFSLSMGCGSWGGNSIDDNLNWTHFVNRVRIARQIPPVEPSLDDIFADYFAATGQ
;
A
#
# COMPACT_ATOMS: atom_id res chain seq x y z
N GLY A 1 -9.11 -12.17 -4.04
CA GLY A 1 -9.23 -12.54 -5.46
C GLY A 1 -10.66 -12.48 -5.91
N LEU A 2 -10.93 -11.96 -7.10
CA LEU A 2 -12.29 -11.71 -7.57
C LEU A 2 -12.46 -12.16 -9.02
N HIS A 3 -13.58 -12.81 -9.34
CA HIS A 3 -14.02 -13.02 -10.71
C HIS A 3 -15.35 -12.29 -10.91
N SER A 4 -15.33 -11.14 -11.59
CA SER A 4 -16.51 -10.30 -11.81
C SER A 4 -16.29 -9.29 -12.92
N GLN A 5 -17.38 -8.89 -13.59
CA GLN A 5 -17.40 -7.75 -14.52
C GLN A 5 -17.82 -6.44 -13.82
N ASN A 6 -18.22 -6.50 -12.55
CA ASN A 6 -18.63 -5.32 -11.79
C ASN A 6 -17.46 -4.81 -10.94
N ASP A 7 -16.82 -3.75 -11.40
CA ASP A 7 -15.63 -3.15 -10.78
C ASP A 7 -15.87 -2.63 -9.35
N ARG A 8 -17.10 -2.20 -9.04
CA ARG A 8 -17.47 -1.80 -7.67
C ARG A 8 -17.17 -2.88 -6.64
N ARG A 9 -17.33 -4.16 -7.00
CA ARG A 9 -17.02 -5.28 -6.10
C ARG A 9 -15.52 -5.41 -5.81
N ALA A 10 -14.65 -5.02 -6.75
CA ALA A 10 -13.22 -5.00 -6.52
C ALA A 10 -12.84 -3.91 -5.52
N HIS A 11 -13.45 -2.73 -5.64
CA HIS A 11 -13.28 -1.63 -4.69
C HIS A 11 -13.82 -1.96 -3.29
N GLU A 12 -15.01 -2.52 -3.19
CA GLU A 12 -15.57 -2.99 -1.91
C GLU A 12 -14.63 -3.99 -1.24
N LEU A 13 -14.14 -4.97 -2.01
CA LEU A 13 -13.19 -5.95 -1.50
C LEU A 13 -11.86 -5.31 -1.06
N ALA A 14 -11.37 -4.31 -1.79
CA ALA A 14 -10.15 -3.59 -1.42
C ALA A 14 -10.29 -2.76 -0.13
N MET A 15 -11.50 -2.25 0.15
CA MET A 15 -11.78 -1.48 1.36
C MET A 15 -12.03 -2.35 2.60
N GLU A 16 -12.60 -3.54 2.42
CA GLU A 16 -13.03 -4.40 3.54
C GLU A 16 -12.03 -5.51 3.86
N MET A 17 -11.31 -6.05 2.86
CA MET A 17 -10.44 -7.20 3.05
C MET A 17 -9.05 -6.76 3.57
N GLN A 18 -8.54 -7.50 4.56
CA GLN A 18 -7.15 -7.38 5.01
C GLN A 18 -6.18 -8.07 4.03
N ALA A 19 -6.07 -7.55 2.82
CA ALA A 19 -5.19 -8.06 1.77
C ALA A 19 -4.45 -6.93 1.07
N CYS A 20 -3.21 -7.18 0.66
CA CYS A 20 -2.39 -6.18 -0.03
C CYS A 20 -2.62 -6.16 -1.54
N ARG A 21 -3.32 -7.15 -2.10
CA ARG A 21 -3.58 -7.28 -3.54
C ARG A 21 -4.93 -7.90 -3.82
N ILE A 22 -5.69 -7.26 -4.71
CA ILE A 22 -6.94 -7.80 -5.25
C ILE A 22 -6.69 -8.19 -6.71
N ILE A 23 -6.49 -9.49 -6.95
CA ILE A 23 -6.36 -10.01 -8.31
C ILE A 23 -7.76 -10.22 -8.90
N VAL A 24 -8.03 -9.56 -10.02
CA VAL A 24 -9.34 -9.56 -10.69
C VAL A 24 -9.26 -10.29 -12.02
N ASN A 25 -10.14 -11.28 -12.23
CA ASN A 25 -10.29 -12.02 -13.49
C ASN A 25 -9.01 -12.69 -14.02
N GLN A 26 -8.09 -13.10 -13.15
CA GLN A 26 -6.85 -13.78 -13.52
C GLN A 26 -6.64 -15.06 -12.70
N ALA A 27 -5.86 -15.99 -13.25
CA ALA A 27 -5.42 -17.19 -12.53
C ALA A 27 -4.46 -16.81 -11.39
N HIS A 28 -4.93 -16.95 -10.16
CA HIS A 28 -4.24 -16.45 -8.96
C HIS A 28 -2.84 -17.01 -8.74
N CYS A 29 -2.61 -18.28 -9.11
CA CYS A 29 -1.33 -18.95 -8.93
C CYS A 29 -0.18 -18.23 -9.67
N PHE A 30 -0.46 -17.63 -10.82
CA PHE A 30 0.52 -16.87 -11.61
C PHE A 30 0.42 -15.39 -11.32
N ALA A 31 -0.80 -14.85 -11.30
CA ALA A 31 -1.05 -13.42 -11.24
C ALA A 31 -0.54 -12.77 -9.94
N THR A 32 -0.65 -13.44 -8.79
CA THR A 32 -0.27 -12.86 -7.50
C THR A 32 1.23 -12.57 -7.40
N GLY A 33 2.05 -13.45 -7.98
CA GLY A 33 3.49 -13.26 -8.08
C GLY A 33 3.91 -12.28 -9.17
N GLY A 34 2.96 -11.67 -9.90
CA GLY A 34 3.23 -10.80 -11.03
C GLY A 34 3.26 -11.55 -12.35
N SER A 35 2.58 -10.96 -13.35
CA SER A 35 2.42 -11.50 -14.69
C SER A 35 2.54 -10.39 -15.73
N PHE A 36 2.85 -10.75 -16.97
CA PHE A 36 3.01 -9.81 -18.08
C PHE A 36 1.74 -8.97 -18.35
N ASP A 37 0.58 -9.44 -17.91
CA ASP A 37 -0.74 -8.84 -18.15
C ASP A 37 -1.33 -8.13 -16.92
N ASN A 38 -0.58 -7.94 -15.83
CA ASN A 38 -1.10 -7.32 -14.61
C ASN A 38 -0.22 -6.25 -13.94
N GLY A 39 0.99 -6.03 -14.44
CA GLY A 39 1.86 -4.92 -14.03
C GLY A 39 2.45 -5.04 -12.62
N LEU A 40 2.19 -6.12 -11.89
CA LEU A 40 2.84 -6.38 -10.61
C LEU A 40 4.30 -6.82 -10.85
N PRO A 41 5.26 -6.36 -10.02
CA PRO A 41 6.64 -6.85 -10.10
C PRO A 41 6.68 -8.37 -9.92
N PHE A 42 7.42 -9.07 -10.78
CA PHE A 42 7.57 -10.52 -10.65
C PHE A 42 8.27 -10.89 -9.34
N SER A 43 7.69 -11.82 -8.59
CA SER A 43 8.25 -12.36 -7.35
C SER A 43 7.58 -13.68 -6.97
N LEU A 44 8.33 -14.53 -6.26
CA LEU A 44 7.81 -15.71 -5.55
C LEU A 44 7.70 -15.46 -4.04
N SER A 45 7.90 -14.22 -3.60
CA SER A 45 7.83 -13.80 -2.20
C SER A 45 6.96 -12.55 -2.10
N MET A 46 5.76 -12.74 -1.57
CA MET A 46 4.70 -11.74 -1.55
C MET A 46 4.53 -11.21 -0.13
N GLY A 47 4.72 -9.90 0.06
CA GLY A 47 4.41 -9.23 1.31
C GLY A 47 2.92 -9.28 1.63
N CYS A 48 2.58 -9.49 2.90
CA CYS A 48 1.22 -9.45 3.42
C CYS A 48 0.93 -8.19 4.25
N GLY A 49 1.83 -7.21 4.21
CA GLY A 49 1.72 -5.95 4.95
C GLY A 49 1.66 -6.15 6.47
N SER A 50 1.31 -5.08 7.18
CA SER A 50 1.16 -5.10 8.64
C SER A 50 0.09 -6.08 9.11
N TRP A 51 -0.96 -6.30 8.32
CA TRP A 51 -2.00 -7.29 8.61
C TRP A 51 -1.45 -8.72 8.72
N GLY A 52 -0.44 -9.06 7.91
CA GLY A 52 0.26 -10.34 7.98
C GLY A 52 1.59 -10.31 8.75
N GLY A 53 1.89 -9.24 9.49
CA GLY A 53 3.14 -9.10 10.24
C GLY A 53 4.39 -8.94 9.36
N ASN A 54 4.25 -8.44 8.12
CA ASN A 54 5.36 -8.17 7.23
C ASN A 54 5.66 -6.67 7.17
N SER A 55 6.94 -6.33 7.00
CA SER A 55 7.38 -4.94 6.80
C SER A 55 7.09 -4.40 5.40
N ILE A 56 6.60 -5.25 4.49
CA ILE A 56 6.26 -4.91 3.11
C ILE A 56 4.90 -5.49 2.74
N ASP A 57 4.20 -4.79 1.86
CA ASP A 57 2.91 -5.16 1.25
C ASP A 57 3.03 -5.46 -0.25
N ASP A 58 4.20 -5.17 -0.85
CA ASP A 58 4.49 -5.39 -2.27
C ASP A 58 5.05 -6.80 -2.57
N ASN A 59 5.23 -7.09 -3.86
CA ASN A 59 6.03 -8.21 -4.36
C ASN A 59 7.51 -7.91 -4.14
N LEU A 60 8.19 -8.78 -3.39
CA LEU A 60 9.60 -8.60 -3.04
C LEU A 60 10.45 -8.54 -4.31
N ASN A 61 11.10 -7.40 -4.51
CA ASN A 61 12.02 -7.13 -5.62
C ASN A 61 13.36 -6.57 -5.11
N TRP A 62 14.31 -6.34 -6.03
CA TRP A 62 15.68 -5.92 -5.72
C TRP A 62 15.76 -4.64 -4.86
N THR A 63 14.78 -3.73 -4.94
CA THR A 63 14.83 -2.47 -4.20
C THR A 63 14.77 -2.67 -2.68
N HIS A 64 14.23 -3.79 -2.22
CA HIS A 64 14.18 -4.16 -0.80
C HIS A 64 15.54 -4.63 -0.26
N PHE A 65 16.49 -4.96 -1.13
CA PHE A 65 17.83 -5.44 -0.76
C PHE A 65 18.92 -4.37 -0.91
N VAL A 66 18.54 -3.15 -1.30
CA VAL A 66 19.50 -2.07 -1.54
C VAL A 66 19.21 -0.90 -0.62
N ASN A 67 20.23 -0.52 0.14
CA ASN A 67 20.18 0.69 0.97
C ASN A 67 20.30 1.95 0.08
N ARG A 68 19.45 2.95 0.33
CA ARG A 68 19.55 4.28 -0.30
C ARG A 68 20.13 5.29 0.67
N VAL A 69 21.35 5.75 0.40
CA VAL A 69 21.96 6.85 1.15
C VAL A 69 21.38 8.18 0.65
N ARG A 70 20.88 9.00 1.57
CA ARG A 70 20.33 10.33 1.27
C ARG A 70 21.19 11.42 1.91
N ILE A 71 21.54 12.44 1.14
CA ILE A 71 22.20 13.66 1.63
C ILE A 71 21.13 14.73 1.83
N ALA A 72 20.80 15.02 3.10
CA ALA A 72 19.88 16.10 3.45
C ALA A 72 20.67 17.42 3.60
N ARG A 73 20.09 18.53 3.14
CA ARG A 73 20.62 19.89 3.30
C ARG A 73 19.55 20.77 3.93
N GLN A 74 19.97 21.81 4.66
CA GLN A 74 19.03 22.76 5.25
C GLN A 74 18.22 23.49 4.16
N ILE A 75 16.93 23.64 4.42
CA ILE A 75 15.97 24.46 3.67
C ILE A 75 15.24 25.36 4.69
N PRO A 76 14.64 26.48 4.26
CA PRO A 76 13.78 27.28 5.15
C PRO A 76 12.67 26.40 5.76
N PRO A 77 12.37 26.55 7.07
CA PRO A 77 11.34 25.76 7.72
C PRO A 77 9.96 26.11 7.17
N VAL A 78 9.16 25.07 6.90
CA VAL A 78 7.73 25.19 6.59
C VAL A 78 7.00 24.36 7.64
N GLU A 79 6.73 25.00 8.79
CA GLU A 79 6.07 24.36 9.92
C GLU A 79 4.56 24.62 9.83
N PRO A 80 3.72 23.58 9.72
CA PRO A 80 2.27 23.75 9.77
C PRO A 80 1.85 24.22 11.17
N SER A 81 0.78 25.03 11.25
CA SER A 81 0.24 25.40 12.56
C SER A 81 -0.41 24.19 13.24
N LEU A 82 -0.53 24.22 14.57
CA LEU A 82 -1.21 23.17 15.31
C LEU A 82 -2.68 23.06 14.88
N ASP A 83 -3.34 24.18 14.61
CA ASP A 83 -4.72 24.21 14.15
C ASP A 83 -4.87 23.53 12.78
N ASP A 84 -3.91 23.73 11.86
CA ASP A 84 -3.95 23.08 10.54
C ASP A 84 -3.92 21.54 10.63
N ILE A 85 -3.34 20.98 11.70
CA ILE A 85 -3.22 19.53 11.90
C ILE A 85 -4.31 18.99 12.81
N PHE A 86 -4.66 19.74 13.87
CA PHE A 86 -5.40 19.21 15.01
C PHE A 86 -6.74 19.91 15.29
N ALA A 87 -7.18 20.85 14.45
CA ALA A 87 -8.46 21.57 14.67
C ALA A 87 -9.63 20.61 14.98
N ASP A 88 -9.80 19.52 14.22
CA ASP A 88 -10.87 18.54 14.45
C ASP A 88 -10.72 17.81 15.78
N TYR A 89 -9.49 17.51 16.19
CA TYR A 89 -9.20 16.84 17.46
C TYR A 89 -9.47 17.77 18.65
N PHE A 90 -9.02 19.02 18.58
CA PHE A 90 -9.28 20.03 19.61
C PHE A 90 -10.78 20.31 19.75
N ALA A 91 -11.49 20.44 18.63
CA ALA A 91 -12.95 20.57 18.62
C ALA A 91 -13.66 19.37 19.26
N ALA A 92 -13.17 18.15 19.04
CA ALA A 92 -13.75 16.93 19.61
C ALA A 92 -13.41 16.72 21.10
N THR A 93 -12.31 17.27 21.59
CA THR A 93 -11.79 17.01 22.95
C THR A 93 -11.88 18.20 23.90
N GLY A 94 -12.30 19.37 23.42
CA GLY A 94 -12.50 20.57 24.24
C GLY A 94 -11.20 21.23 24.71
N GLN A 95 -10.12 21.03 23.96
CA GLN A 95 -8.86 21.76 24.11
C GLN A 95 -8.84 23.00 23.22
#